data_AF-A0A5C9ADN6-F1
#
_entry.id   AF-A0A5C9ADN6-F1
#
_cell.length_a   1.000
_cell.length_b   1.000
_cell.length_c   1.000
_cell.angle_alpha   90.00
_cell.angle_beta   90.00
_cell.angle_gamma   90.00
#
_symmetry.space_group_name_H-M   'P 1'
#
loop_
_entity.id
_entity.type
_entity.pdbx_description
1 polymer ?
#
loop_
_entity_poly.entity_id
_entity_poly.type
_entity_poly.pdbx_seq_one_letter_code
_entity_poly.pdbx_strand_id
1 'polypeptide(L)'
;FPDLQYFKLQLLDASNLRLTVSKQRNAITQQLIDNLIKGLLQTMPYASNISIAVLDDNVLESQAIETLSAIGLSYEKYKTANNVYFNIIGTLSDSELNKINNYVDEYYKQWGKQYVRFNVNLKNQDTNNSSFSYGDNRFEKSQGSKWTFQE
;
A
#
# COMPACT_ATOMS: atom_id res chain seq x y z
N PHE A 1 3.76 19.33 -14.21
CA PHE A 1 4.08 19.39 -12.78
C PHE A 1 4.81 18.09 -12.37
N PRO A 2 6.11 17.97 -12.65
CA PRO A 2 6.85 16.71 -12.46
C PRO A 2 7.03 16.34 -10.97
N ASP A 3 7.11 17.32 -10.08
CA ASP A 3 7.36 17.09 -8.65
C ASP A 3 6.09 17.01 -7.80
N LEU A 4 4.91 17.05 -8.44
CA LEU A 4 3.64 17.03 -7.71
C LEU A 4 3.35 15.64 -7.15
N GLN A 5 3.30 15.54 -5.83
CA GLN A 5 2.97 14.30 -5.14
C GLN A 5 1.45 14.20 -4.97
N TYR A 6 0.81 13.44 -5.85
CA TYR A 6 -0.64 13.23 -5.84
C TYR A 6 -1.00 11.77 -5.55
N PHE A 7 -2.21 11.57 -5.02
CA PHE A 7 -2.76 10.23 -4.78
C PHE A 7 -3.59 9.77 -5.96
N LYS A 8 -4.62 10.54 -6.29
CA LYS A 8 -5.58 10.19 -7.32
C LYS A 8 -6.26 11.43 -7.90
N LEU A 9 -6.51 11.39 -9.21
CA LEU A 9 -7.49 12.24 -9.88
C LEU A 9 -8.80 11.44 -10.01
N GLN A 10 -9.86 11.91 -9.36
CA GLN A 10 -11.18 11.30 -9.37
C GLN A 10 -12.13 12.15 -10.22
N LEU A 11 -12.93 11.51 -11.07
CA LEU A 11 -14.08 12.14 -11.69
C LEU A 11 -15.25 11.95 -10.72
N LEU A 12 -15.73 13.04 -10.13
CA LEU A 12 -16.96 13.03 -9.32
C LEU A 12 -18.17 12.98 -10.25
N ASP A 13 -18.14 13.83 -11.29
CA ASP A 13 -19.06 13.83 -12.41
C ASP A 13 -18.28 14.08 -13.71
N ALA A 14 -18.94 13.96 -14.87
CA ALA A 14 -18.32 14.25 -16.17
C ALA A 14 -17.67 15.65 -16.24
N SER A 15 -18.22 16.62 -15.50
CA SER A 15 -17.74 18.01 -15.47
C SER A 15 -16.96 18.38 -14.19
N ASN A 16 -16.98 17.52 -13.16
CA ASN A 16 -16.41 17.81 -11.84
C ASN A 16 -15.29 16.83 -11.51
N LEU A 17 -14.05 17.33 -11.43
CA LEU A 17 -12.92 16.52 -11.01
C LEU A 17 -12.44 16.90 -9.61
N ARG A 18 -11.88 15.92 -8.92
CA ARG A 18 -11.17 16.09 -7.66
C ARG A 18 -9.77 15.52 -7.77
N LEU A 19 -8.76 16.36 -7.58
CA LEU A 19 -7.38 15.93 -7.45
C LEU A 19 -7.02 15.89 -5.96
N THR A 20 -6.68 14.71 -5.46
CA THR A 20 -6.21 14.54 -4.08
C THR A 20 -4.68 14.57 -4.06
N VAL A 21 -4.10 15.53 -3.33
CA VAL A 21 -2.65 15.73 -3.20
C VAL A 21 -2.16 15.49 -1.77
N SER A 22 -0.87 15.14 -1.64
CA SER A 22 -0.22 14.97 -0.34
C SER A 22 -0.04 16.32 0.36
N LYS A 23 -0.43 16.38 1.65
CA LYS A 23 -0.15 17.51 2.54
C LYS A 23 1.32 17.61 2.91
N GLN A 24 1.97 16.47 3.14
CA GLN A 24 3.30 16.41 3.75
C GLN A 24 4.42 16.53 2.71
N ARG A 25 4.18 16.03 1.49
CA ARG A 25 5.18 15.97 0.43
C ARG A 25 5.13 17.14 -0.56
N ASN A 26 4.15 18.03 -0.43
CA ASN A 26 4.04 19.22 -1.28
C ASN A 26 3.98 20.50 -0.44
N ALA A 27 4.61 21.56 -0.93
CA ALA A 27 4.40 22.91 -0.43
C ALA A 27 3.08 23.47 -1.00
N ILE A 28 1.95 23.19 -0.33
CA ILE A 28 0.63 23.64 -0.78
C ILE A 28 0.49 25.14 -0.55
N THR A 29 0.61 25.93 -1.61
CA THR A 29 0.33 27.36 -1.64
C THR A 29 -0.88 27.65 -2.52
N GLN A 30 -1.57 28.76 -2.28
CA GLN A 30 -2.72 29.16 -3.12
C GLN A 30 -2.31 29.29 -4.60
N GLN A 31 -1.13 29.86 -4.85
CA GLN A 31 -0.59 29.99 -6.21
C GLN A 31 -0.34 28.63 -6.88
N LEU A 32 0.11 27.61 -6.13
CA LEU A 32 0.25 26.26 -6.66
C LEU A 32 -1.11 25.67 -7.03
N ILE A 33 -2.12 25.82 -6.16
CA ILE A 33 -3.49 25.35 -6.41
C ILE A 33 -4.05 26.00 -7.68
N ASP A 34 -3.94 27.32 -7.81
CA ASP A 34 -4.45 28.06 -8.97
C ASP A 34 -3.76 27.63 -10.27
N ASN A 35 -2.44 27.42 -10.23
CA ASN A 35 -1.67 26.89 -11.36
C ASN A 35 -2.09 25.47 -11.74
N LEU A 36 -2.34 24.60 -10.75
CA LEU A 36 -2.80 23.23 -11.00
C LEU A 36 -4.19 23.24 -11.65
N ILE A 37 -5.14 24.00 -11.11
CA ILE A 37 -6.50 24.11 -11.66
C ILE A 37 -6.43 24.62 -13.11
N LYS A 38 -5.67 25.69 -13.36
CA LYS A 38 -5.50 26.25 -14.70
C LYS A 38 -4.90 25.24 -15.68
N GLY A 39 -3.83 24.53 -15.29
CA GLY A 39 -3.20 23.53 -16.15
C GLY A 39 -4.10 22.32 -16.42
N LEU A 40 -4.85 21.87 -15.42
CA LEU A 40 -5.76 20.73 -15.58
C LEU A 40 -6.96 21.09 -16.46
N LEU A 41 -7.55 22.29 -16.30
CA LEU A 41 -8.64 22.77 -17.16
C LEU A 41 -8.20 22.93 -18.62
N GLN A 42 -6.95 23.34 -18.86
CA GLN A 42 -6.39 23.40 -20.23
C GLN A 42 -6.26 22.01 -20.87
N THR A 43 -5.94 21.00 -20.07
CA THR A 43 -5.73 19.63 -20.57
C THR A 43 -7.05 18.86 -20.70
N MET A 44 -8.06 19.21 -19.90
CA MET A 44 -9.37 18.57 -19.84
C MET A 44 -10.48 19.60 -20.09
N PRO A 45 -10.69 20.03 -21.35
CA PRO A 45 -11.65 21.10 -21.67
C PRO A 45 -13.12 20.72 -21.42
N TYR A 46 -13.40 19.42 -21.25
CA TYR A 46 -14.72 18.93 -20.84
C TYR A 46 -15.02 19.15 -19.35
N ALA A 47 -13.98 19.37 -18.54
CA ALA A 47 -14.11 19.65 -17.12
C ALA A 47 -14.53 21.11 -16.92
N SER A 48 -15.62 21.32 -16.20
CA SER A 48 -16.07 22.67 -15.83
C SER A 48 -15.48 23.12 -14.49
N ASN A 49 -15.21 22.17 -13.60
CA ASN A 49 -14.69 22.47 -12.26
C ASN A 49 -13.69 21.42 -11.79
N ILE A 50 -12.64 21.89 -11.12
CA ILE A 50 -11.58 21.05 -10.56
C ILE A 50 -11.34 21.47 -9.11
N SER A 51 -11.64 20.56 -8.20
CA SER A 51 -11.37 20.72 -6.77
C SER A 51 -10.04 20.07 -6.40
N ILE A 52 -9.24 20.75 -5.58
CA ILE A 52 -8.01 20.18 -5.01
C ILE A 52 -8.29 19.80 -3.56
N ALA A 53 -8.20 18.50 -3.26
CA ALA A 53 -8.29 17.98 -1.90
C ALA A 53 -6.88 17.72 -1.36
N VAL A 54 -6.61 18.17 -0.15
CA VAL A 54 -5.33 17.92 0.53
C VAL A 54 -5.54 16.82 1.56
N LEU A 55 -4.76 15.75 1.46
CA LEU A 55 -4.86 14.60 2.36
C LEU A 55 -3.53 14.36 3.07
N ASP A 56 -3.63 13.99 4.35
CA ASP A 56 -2.49 13.59 5.15
C ASP A 56 -2.09 12.14 4.82
N ASP A 57 -0.83 11.95 4.46
CA ASP A 57 -0.23 10.66 4.15
C ASP A 57 -0.45 9.63 5.27
N ASN A 58 -0.41 10.06 6.53
CA ASN A 58 -0.58 9.17 7.68
C ASN A 58 -1.97 8.54 7.73
N VAL A 59 -3.01 9.21 7.22
CA VAL A 59 -4.37 8.66 7.19
C VAL A 59 -4.42 7.41 6.30
N LEU A 60 -3.74 7.46 5.15
CA LEU A 60 -3.66 6.34 4.22
C LEU A 60 -2.84 5.18 4.77
N GLU A 61 -1.75 5.48 5.47
CA GLU A 61 -0.92 4.47 6.14
C GLU A 61 -1.68 3.79 7.30
N SER A 62 -2.35 4.58 8.16
CA SER A 62 -3.11 4.04 9.29
C SER A 62 -4.27 3.19 8.82
N GLN A 63 -5.03 3.62 7.80
CA GLN A 63 -6.11 2.82 7.24
C GLN A 63 -5.63 1.46 6.71
N ALA A 64 -4.44 1.43 6.08
CA ALA A 64 -3.80 0.20 5.63
C ALA A 64 -3.42 -0.72 6.80
N ILE A 65 -2.75 -0.17 7.81
CA ILE A 65 -2.31 -0.89 9.01
C ILE A 65 -3.50 -1.49 9.77
N GLU A 66 -4.52 -0.68 10.04
CA GLU A 66 -5.72 -1.10 10.77
C GLU A 66 -6.43 -2.24 10.05
N THR A 67 -6.56 -2.16 8.72
CA THR A 67 -7.26 -3.20 7.95
C THR A 67 -6.44 -4.49 7.87
N LEU A 68 -5.13 -4.41 7.61
CA LEU A 68 -4.25 -5.59 7.61
C LEU A 68 -4.26 -6.29 8.97
N SER A 69 -4.26 -5.52 10.05
CA SER A 69 -4.33 -6.02 11.42
C SER A 69 -5.69 -6.66 11.73
N ALA A 70 -6.79 -6.07 11.25
CA ALA A 70 -8.14 -6.62 11.41
C ALA A 70 -8.36 -7.93 10.64
N ILE A 71 -7.68 -8.13 9.50
CA ILE A 71 -7.69 -9.42 8.77
C ILE A 71 -6.82 -10.45 9.50
N GLY A 72 -5.85 -10.02 10.32
CA GLY A 72 -4.90 -10.88 11.01
C GLY A 72 -3.64 -11.19 10.20
N LEU A 73 -3.33 -10.38 9.18
CA LEU A 73 -2.21 -10.63 8.27
C LEU A 73 -0.90 -10.13 8.86
N SER A 74 0.14 -10.96 8.74
CA SER A 74 1.51 -10.53 8.98
C SER A 74 2.03 -9.75 7.78
N TYR A 75 2.67 -8.60 8.03
CA TYR A 75 3.22 -7.76 6.99
C TYR A 75 4.54 -7.11 7.41
N GLU A 76 5.38 -6.82 6.42
CA GLU A 76 6.55 -5.96 6.55
C GLU A 76 6.26 -4.62 5.85
N LYS A 77 6.49 -3.52 6.57
CA LYS A 77 6.29 -2.17 6.05
C LYS A 77 7.62 -1.56 5.63
N TYR A 78 7.70 -1.08 4.40
CA TYR A 78 8.86 -0.36 3.86
C TYR A 78 8.44 1.03 3.41
N LYS A 79 9.03 2.07 4.00
CA LYS A 79 8.77 3.46 3.64
C LYS A 79 9.95 4.03 2.85
N THR A 80 9.63 4.66 1.73
CA THR A 80 10.57 5.45 0.92
C THR A 80 10.19 6.92 1.02
N ALA A 81 10.97 7.82 0.40
CA ALA A 81 10.64 9.25 0.38
C ALA A 81 9.26 9.55 -0.23
N ASN A 82 8.83 8.75 -1.22
CA ASN A 82 7.63 9.03 -2.01
C ASN A 82 6.53 7.99 -1.84
N ASN A 83 6.85 6.77 -1.42
CA ASN A 83 5.92 5.63 -1.43
C ASN A 83 6.05 4.76 -0.17
N VAL A 84 5.00 4.04 0.16
CA VAL A 84 4.95 3.03 1.23
C VAL A 84 4.56 1.69 0.64
N TYR A 85 5.29 0.64 1.01
CA TYR A 85 5.04 -0.73 0.61
C TYR A 85 4.66 -1.56 1.83
N PHE A 86 3.60 -2.34 1.67
CA PHE A 86 3.19 -3.38 2.61
C PHE A 86 3.40 -4.75 1.96
N ASN A 87 4.43 -5.46 2.41
CA ASN A 87 4.72 -6.81 1.96
C ASN A 87 4.00 -7.78 2.90
N ILE A 88 2.91 -8.38 2.42
CA ILE A 88 2.15 -9.37 3.17
C ILE A 88 2.89 -10.70 3.07
N ILE A 89 3.21 -11.28 4.22
CA ILE A 89 4.05 -12.48 4.36
C ILE A 89 3.27 -13.60 5.05
N GLY A 90 3.59 -14.83 4.67
CA GLY A 90 3.07 -16.05 5.29
C GLY A 90 2.24 -16.90 4.34
N THR A 91 1.65 -17.94 4.89
CA THR A 91 0.64 -18.76 4.21
C THR A 91 -0.73 -18.15 4.43
N LEU A 92 -1.30 -17.61 3.36
CA LEU A 92 -2.66 -17.10 3.36
C LEU A 92 -3.60 -18.24 3.01
N SER A 93 -4.64 -18.44 3.81
CA SER A 93 -5.79 -19.24 3.42
C SER A 93 -6.55 -18.57 2.27
N ASP A 94 -7.33 -19.33 1.50
CA ASP A 94 -8.15 -18.80 0.41
C ASP A 94 -9.10 -17.68 0.88
N SER A 95 -9.60 -17.78 2.12
CA SER A 95 -10.45 -16.76 2.75
C SER A 95 -9.68 -15.46 3.01
N GLU A 96 -8.45 -15.54 3.54
CA GLU A 96 -7.58 -14.38 3.76
C GLU A 96 -7.15 -13.75 2.44
N LEU A 97 -6.83 -14.57 1.44
CA LEU A 97 -6.48 -14.12 0.09
C LEU A 97 -7.64 -13.36 -0.57
N ASN A 98 -8.87 -13.85 -0.43
CA ASN A 98 -10.04 -13.15 -0.94
C ASN A 98 -10.29 -11.82 -0.21
N LYS A 99 -10.16 -11.80 1.13
CA LYS A 99 -10.31 -10.58 1.93
C LYS A 99 -9.29 -9.52 1.54
N ILE A 100 -8.01 -9.91 1.39
CA ILE A 100 -6.97 -8.95 1.03
C ILE A 100 -7.10 -8.46 -0.41
N ASN A 101 -7.48 -9.32 -1.36
CA ASN A 101 -7.72 -8.90 -2.74
C ASN A 101 -8.86 -7.86 -2.81
N ASN A 102 -9.99 -8.15 -2.16
CA ASN A 102 -11.11 -7.21 -2.11
C ASN A 102 -10.71 -5.88 -1.45
N TYR A 103 -9.95 -5.95 -0.36
CA TYR A 103 -9.45 -4.74 0.30
C TYR A 103 -8.52 -3.92 -0.59
N VAL A 104 -7.54 -4.56 -1.23
CA VAL A 104 -6.57 -3.90 -2.11
C VAL A 104 -7.28 -3.25 -3.29
N ASP A 105 -8.27 -3.91 -3.88
CA ASP A 105 -9.07 -3.37 -4.97
C ASP A 105 -9.88 -2.15 -4.54
N GLU A 106 -10.59 -2.22 -3.41
CA GLU A 106 -11.35 -1.08 -2.87
C GLU A 106 -10.42 0.07 -2.48
N TYR A 107 -9.27 -0.23 -1.86
CA TYR A 107 -8.27 0.77 -1.53
C TYR A 107 -7.75 1.49 -2.77
N TYR A 108 -7.44 0.76 -3.85
CA TYR A 108 -6.97 1.37 -5.10
C TYR A 108 -8.08 2.09 -5.87
N LYS A 109 -9.32 1.64 -5.77
CA LYS A 109 -10.48 2.42 -6.25
C LYS A 109 -10.62 3.73 -5.48
N GLN A 110 -10.37 3.75 -4.19
CA GLN A 110 -10.49 4.97 -3.40
C GLN A 110 -9.30 5.92 -3.62
N TRP A 111 -8.08 5.41 -3.43
CA TRP A 111 -6.87 6.24 -3.27
C TRP A 111 -5.85 6.12 -4.39
N GLY A 112 -6.00 5.13 -5.27
CA GLY A 112 -5.03 4.84 -6.32
C GLY A 112 -3.78 4.11 -5.82
N LYS A 113 -2.87 3.82 -6.75
CA LYS A 113 -1.63 3.02 -6.51
C LYS A 113 -0.37 3.88 -6.33
N GLN A 114 -0.54 5.20 -6.26
CA GLN A 114 0.56 6.16 -6.34
C GLN A 114 1.36 6.29 -5.05
N TYR A 115 0.77 6.02 -3.87
CA TYR A 115 1.44 6.19 -2.58
C TYR A 115 1.63 4.88 -1.82
N VAL A 116 0.53 4.18 -1.52
CA VAL A 116 0.57 2.89 -0.83
C VAL A 116 0.50 1.76 -1.84
N ARG A 117 1.38 0.77 -1.70
CA ARG A 117 1.43 -0.43 -2.52
C ARG A 117 1.40 -1.68 -1.66
N PHE A 118 0.63 -2.67 -2.08
CA PHE A 118 0.50 -3.95 -1.40
C PHE A 118 1.16 -5.02 -2.26
N ASN A 119 2.10 -5.74 -1.68
CA ASN A 119 2.76 -6.89 -2.31
C ASN A 119 2.34 -8.14 -1.54
N VAL A 120 1.59 -9.03 -2.21
CA VAL A 120 1.13 -10.29 -1.62
C VAL A 120 2.11 -11.39 -2.04
N ASN A 121 2.94 -11.84 -1.11
CA ASN A 121 3.90 -12.91 -1.36
C ASN A 121 3.40 -14.21 -0.74
N LEU A 122 2.81 -15.07 -1.57
CA LEU A 122 2.43 -16.42 -1.17
C LEU A 122 3.69 -17.29 -1.08
N LYS A 123 4.17 -17.52 0.14
CA LYS A 123 5.13 -18.60 0.37
C LYS A 123 4.34 -19.91 0.38
N ASN A 124 4.56 -20.77 -0.62
CA ASN A 124 4.09 -22.15 -0.53
C ASN A 124 4.73 -22.79 0.70
N GLN A 125 3.91 -23.28 1.63
CA GLN A 125 4.38 -24.15 2.69
C GLN A 125 4.71 -25.51 2.07
N ASP A 126 5.96 -25.68 1.64
CA ASP A 126 6.59 -27.00 1.71
C ASP A 126 7.15 -27.19 3.12
N THR A 127 6.25 -27.31 4.10
CA THR A 127 6.63 -27.85 5.41
C THR A 127 6.66 -29.37 5.32
N ASN A 128 7.69 -29.89 4.64
CA ASN A 128 8.13 -31.26 4.90
C ASN A 128 8.76 -31.30 6.30
N ASN A 129 7.89 -31.46 7.30
CA ASN A 129 8.12 -32.19 8.54
C ASN A 129 9.29 -31.78 9.46
N SER A 130 9.55 -30.49 9.64
CA SER A 130 10.56 -30.02 10.62
C SER A 130 9.99 -28.98 11.58
N SER A 131 9.93 -29.35 12.86
CA SER A 131 9.57 -28.46 13.97
C SER A 131 10.77 -27.59 14.34
N PHE A 132 10.61 -26.26 14.33
CA PHE A 132 11.66 -25.32 14.73
C PHE A 132 11.45 -24.87 16.18
N SER A 133 12.51 -24.89 17.00
CA SER A 133 12.55 -24.27 18.33
C SER A 133 13.47 -23.05 18.28
N TYR A 134 12.99 -21.88 18.71
CA TYR A 134 13.73 -20.61 18.66
C TYR A 134 14.56 -20.38 19.94
N GLY A 135 15.87 -20.25 19.78
CA GLY A 135 16.86 -19.91 20.82
C GLY A 135 18.29 -19.99 20.24
N ASP A 136 19.21 -19.18 20.76
CA ASP A 136 20.53 -18.78 20.19
C ASP A 136 21.56 -19.89 19.88
N ASN A 137 21.18 -21.17 19.99
CA ASN A 137 21.97 -22.31 19.51
C ASN A 137 21.07 -23.20 18.64
N ARG A 138 21.34 -23.23 17.33
CA ARG A 138 20.54 -23.97 16.35
C ARG A 138 20.81 -25.47 16.48
N PHE A 139 19.78 -26.23 16.83
CA PHE A 139 19.77 -27.68 16.72
C PHE A 139 18.53 -28.10 15.92
N GLU A 140 18.73 -28.71 14.76
CA GLU A 140 17.68 -29.33 13.98
C GLU A 140 17.63 -30.83 14.29
N LYS A 141 16.54 -31.30 14.91
CA LYS A 141 16.34 -32.74 15.14
C LYS A 141 15.45 -33.31 14.05
N SER A 142 16.09 -33.86 13.01
CA SER A 142 15.40 -34.71 12.04
C SER A 142 14.92 -35.99 12.73
N GLN A 143 13.66 -36.39 12.48
CA GLN A 143 13.14 -37.69 12.90
C GLN A 143 13.89 -38.77 12.11
N GLY A 144 14.96 -39.30 12.70
CA GLY A 144 15.80 -40.35 12.11
C GLY A 144 17.30 -40.15 12.41
N SER A 145 17.71 -40.43 13.64
CA SER A 145 19.08 -40.74 14.13
C SER A 145 20.31 -40.20 13.36
N LYS A 146 20.31 -38.97 12.85
CA LYS A 146 21.52 -38.29 12.35
C LYS A 146 21.42 -36.79 12.55
N TRP A 147 22.39 -36.24 13.28
CA TRP A 147 22.59 -34.80 13.41
C TRP A 147 23.56 -34.34 12.32
N THR A 148 23.20 -33.30 11.59
CA THR A 148 24.10 -32.58 10.68
C THR A 148 24.36 -31.18 11.23
N PHE A 149 25.63 -30.81 11.29
CA PHE A 149 26.11 -29.50 11.74
C PHE A 149 26.41 -28.63 10.52
N GLN A 150 26.03 -27.36 10.56
CA GLN A 150 26.51 -26.34 9.61
C GLN A 150 27.32 -25.31 10.41
N GLU A 151 28.57 -25.08 10.00
CA GLU A 151 29.42 -23.98 10.47
C GLU A 151 28.93 -22.62 9.97
#